data_AF-A0A143BH23-F1
#
_entry.id   AF-A0A143BH23-F1
#
_cell.length_a   1.000
_cell.length_b   1.000
_cell.length_c   1.000
_cell.angle_alpha   90.00
_cell.angle_beta   90.00
_cell.angle_gamma   90.00
#
_symmetry.space_group_name_H-M   'P 1'
#
loop_
_entity.id
_entity.type
_entity.pdbx_description
1 polymer ?
#
loop_
_entity_poly.entity_id
_entity_poly.type
_entity_poly.pdbx_seq_one_letter_code
_entity_poly.pdbx_strand_id
1 'polypeptide(L)'
;MLSPSTNRLLSLVAAGAALPLLGLYGLLMYISTPSPTGGMEPTMTTVCYVALTFLFGGLITVALNFSSQLSRQAKGQITTP
;
A
#
# COMPACT_ATOMS: atom_id res chain seq x y z
N MET A 1 6.51 -24.14 -10.14
CA MET A 1 5.75 -22.98 -10.66
C MET A 1 4.32 -23.08 -10.13
N LEU A 2 3.78 -22.02 -9.54
CA LEU A 2 2.39 -22.01 -9.07
C LEU A 2 1.42 -22.11 -10.25
N SER A 3 0.22 -22.66 -10.02
CA SER A 3 -0.80 -22.73 -11.06
C SER A 3 -1.26 -21.31 -11.46
N PRO A 4 -1.67 -21.10 -12.72
CA PRO A 4 -2.17 -19.80 -13.18
C PRO A 4 -3.36 -19.28 -12.35
N SER A 5 -4.22 -20.17 -11.85
CA SER A 5 -5.35 -19.81 -10.98
C SER A 5 -4.86 -19.27 -9.62
N THR A 6 -3.89 -19.94 -8.99
CA THR A 6 -3.30 -19.48 -7.73
C THR A 6 -2.60 -18.13 -7.90
N ASN A 7 -1.87 -17.93 -9.00
CA ASN A 7 -1.22 -16.64 -9.27
C ASN A 7 -2.23 -15.49 -9.49
N ARG A 8 -3.37 -15.74 -10.14
CA ARG A 8 -4.44 -14.73 -10.26
C ARG A 8 -5.04 -14.38 -8.90
N LEU A 9 -5.29 -15.39 -8.07
CA LEU A 9 -5.83 -15.17 -6.73
C LEU A 9 -4.86 -14.37 -5.86
N LEU A 10 -3.58 -14.75 -5.84
CA LEU A 10 -2.55 -14.04 -5.09
C LEU A 10 -2.33 -12.61 -5.62
N SER A 11 -2.43 -12.40 -6.94
CA SER A 11 -2.39 -11.07 -7.55
C SER A 11 -3.54 -10.18 -7.03
N LEU A 12 -4.76 -10.71 -6.97
CA LEU A 12 -5.91 -9.99 -6.42
C LEU A 12 -5.75 -9.71 -4.93
N VAL A 13 -5.26 -10.67 -4.15
CA VAL A 13 -5.01 -10.50 -2.71
C VAL A 13 -3.93 -9.43 -2.48
N ALA A 14 -2.83 -9.46 -3.24
CA ALA A 14 -1.75 -8.48 -3.14
C ALA A 14 -2.24 -7.07 -3.51
N ALA A 15 -3.07 -6.91 -4.55
CA ALA A 15 -3.69 -5.62 -4.86
C ALA A 15 -4.69 -5.19 -3.78
N GLY A 16 -5.50 -6.13 -3.28
CA GLY A 16 -6.47 -5.89 -2.22
C GLY A 16 -5.83 -5.42 -0.92
N ALA A 17 -4.61 -5.88 -0.60
CA ALA A 17 -3.85 -5.44 0.55
C ALA A 17 -3.48 -3.94 0.53
N ALA A 18 -3.53 -3.28 -0.63
CA ALA A 18 -3.35 -1.83 -0.72
C ALA A 18 -4.53 -1.06 -0.09
N LEU A 19 -5.75 -1.61 -0.11
CA LEU A 19 -6.95 -0.95 0.44
C LEU A 19 -6.88 -0.71 1.96
N PRO A 20 -6.60 -1.71 2.81
CA PRO A 20 -6.45 -1.47 4.24
C PRO A 20 -5.25 -0.55 4.55
N LEU A 21 -4.17 -0.60 3.77
CA LEU A 21 -3.04 0.32 3.91
C LEU A 21 -3.46 1.77 3.64
N LEU A 22 -4.23 2.02 2.58
CA LEU A 22 -4.80 3.33 2.29
C LEU A 22 -5.77 3.79 3.38
N GLY A 23 -6.60 2.87 3.89
CA GLY A 23 -7.54 3.15 4.98
C GLY A 23 -6.83 3.53 6.28
N LEU A 24 -5.82 2.77 6.68
CA LEU A 24 -5.00 3.06 7.87
C LEU A 24 -4.25 4.37 7.73
N TYR A 25 -3.66 4.62 6.56
CA TYR A 25 -3.00 5.89 6.24
C TYR A 25 -3.97 7.06 6.39
N GLY A 26 -5.14 7.00 5.74
CA GLY A 26 -6.15 8.05 5.81
C GLY A 26 -6.66 8.28 7.23
N LEU A 27 -6.92 7.21 7.99
CA LEU A 27 -7.33 7.30 9.40
C LEU A 27 -6.24 7.96 10.25
N LEU A 28 -4.99 7.55 10.09
CA LEU A 28 -3.86 8.09 10.83
C LEU A 28 -3.68 9.59 10.55
N MET A 29 -3.80 10.01 9.29
CA MET A 29 -3.77 11.43 8.94
C MET A 29 -4.93 12.21 9.56
N TYR A 30 -6.13 11.65 9.52
CA TYR A 30 -7.32 12.26 10.09
C TYR A 30 -7.15 12.51 11.60
N ILE A 31 -6.70 11.51 12.37
CA ILE A 31 -6.54 11.65 13.83
C ILE A 31 -5.33 12.51 14.21
N SER A 32 -4.29 12.57 13.37
CA SER A 32 -3.06 13.35 13.64
C SER A 32 -3.17 14.82 13.21
N THR A 33 -4.20 15.19 12.44
CA THR A 33 -4.38 16.57 11.94
C THR A 33 -4.62 17.52 13.12
N PRO A 34 -3.88 18.65 13.22
CA PRO A 34 -3.99 19.54 14.38
C PRO A 34 -5.39 20.18 14.43
N SER A 35 -5.99 20.20 15.62
CA SER A 35 -7.30 20.81 15.85
C SER A 35 -7.32 21.54 17.21
N PRO A 36 -8.29 22.46 17.44
CA PRO A 36 -8.41 23.14 18.73
C PRO A 36 -8.64 22.21 19.92
N THR A 37 -9.12 20.98 19.68
CA THR A 37 -9.54 20.03 20.71
C THR A 37 -8.64 18.78 20.78
N GLY A 38 -7.58 18.70 20.00
CA GLY A 38 -6.70 17.53 19.96
C GLY A 38 -5.84 17.44 18.70
N GLY A 39 -5.20 16.29 18.51
CA GLY A 39 -4.24 16.06 17.42
C GLY A 39 -2.80 16.29 17.86
N MET A 40 -1.89 16.25 16.89
CA MET A 40 -0.45 16.44 17.13
C MET A 40 -0.04 17.90 16.98
N GLU A 41 1.09 18.27 17.59
CA GLU A 41 1.72 19.57 17.41
C GLU A 41 2.06 19.78 15.90
N PRO A 42 1.80 20.96 15.31
CA PRO A 42 1.84 21.15 13.86
C PRO A 42 3.17 20.78 13.18
N THR A 43 4.30 21.04 13.84
CA THR A 43 5.63 20.69 13.33
C THR A 43 5.79 19.16 13.27
N MET A 44 5.46 18.48 14.37
CA MET A 44 5.48 17.03 14.44
C MET A 44 4.48 16.38 13.48
N THR A 45 3.31 16.98 13.30
CA THR A 45 2.34 16.53 12.30
C THR A 45 2.95 16.57 10.91
N THR A 46 3.63 17.66 10.53
CA THR A 46 4.27 17.78 9.21
C THR A 46 5.34 16.69 8.99
N VAL A 47 6.18 16.43 10.00
CA VAL A 47 7.19 15.37 9.95
C VAL A 47 6.53 13.99 9.77
N CYS A 48 5.49 13.71 10.56
CA CYS A 48 4.73 12.47 10.44
C CYS A 48 4.04 12.35 9.08
N TYR A 49 3.49 13.45 8.54
CA TYR A 49 2.84 13.45 7.23
C TYR A 49 3.81 12.93 6.17
N VAL A 50 5.02 13.51 6.13
CA VAL A 50 6.06 13.12 5.16
C VAL A 50 6.49 11.67 5.38
N ALA A 51 6.87 11.31 6.61
CA ALA A 51 7.37 9.97 6.91
C ALA A 51 6.35 8.86 6.60
N LEU A 52 5.09 9.06 7.00
CA LEU A 52 4.01 8.11 6.78
C LEU A 52 3.63 8.01 5.30
N THR A 53 3.66 9.12 4.56
CA THR A 53 3.42 9.11 3.11
C THR A 53 4.44 8.21 2.41
N PHE A 54 5.73 8.34 2.74
CA PHE A 54 6.77 7.50 2.15
C PHE A 54 6.64 6.03 2.58
N LEU A 55 6.36 5.76 3.85
CA LEU A 55 6.18 4.40 4.36
C LEU A 55 4.99 3.69 3.70
N PHE A 56 3.79 4.27 3.78
CA PHE A 56 2.58 3.68 3.22
C PHE A 56 2.63 3.66 1.70
N GLY A 57 3.12 4.73 1.06
CA GLY A 57 3.31 4.77 -0.39
C GLY A 57 4.27 3.70 -0.90
N GLY A 58 5.38 3.47 -0.19
CA GLY A 58 6.32 2.40 -0.50
C GLY A 58 5.69 1.01 -0.39
N LEU A 59 4.99 0.73 0.71
CA LEU A 59 4.30 -0.55 0.93
C LEU A 59 3.23 -0.82 -0.13
N ILE A 60 2.41 0.18 -0.45
CA ILE A 60 1.38 0.09 -1.50
C ILE A 60 2.04 -0.18 -2.86
N THR A 61 3.11 0.55 -3.18
CA THR A 61 3.84 0.36 -4.45
C THR A 61 4.39 -1.06 -4.57
N VAL A 62 5.00 -1.59 -3.51
CA VAL A 62 5.51 -2.97 -3.48
C VAL A 62 4.39 -3.98 -3.65
N ALA A 63 3.26 -3.81 -2.94
CA ALA A 63 2.11 -4.70 -3.06
C ALA A 63 1.52 -4.73 -4.48
N LEU A 64 1.36 -3.57 -5.11
CA LEU A 64 0.90 -3.45 -6.50
C LEU A 64 1.91 -4.02 -7.50
N ASN A 65 3.20 -3.85 -7.25
CA ASN A 65 4.24 -4.41 -8.10
C ASN A 65 4.21 -5.95 -8.05
N PHE A 66 4.15 -6.56 -6.86
CA PHE A 66 3.96 -8.00 -6.69
C PHE A 66 2.69 -8.49 -7.38
N SER A 67 1.58 -7.76 -7.21
CA SER A 67 0.32 -8.09 -7.89
C SER A 67 0.48 -8.11 -9.41
N SER A 68 1.16 -7.11 -9.98
CA SER A 68 1.42 -7.03 -11.42
C SER A 68 2.29 -8.19 -11.92
N GLN A 69 3.36 -8.53 -11.19
CA GLN A 69 4.23 -9.65 -11.54
C GLN A 69 3.46 -10.98 -11.52
N LEU A 70 2.68 -11.24 -10.47
CA LEU A 70 1.86 -12.46 -10.35
C LEU A 70 0.80 -12.54 -11.46
N SER A 71 0.19 -11.41 -11.83
CA SER A 71 -0.76 -11.34 -12.96
C SER A 71 -0.10 -11.68 -14.29
N ARG A 72 1.11 -11.15 -14.55
CA ARG A 72 1.90 -11.47 -15.76
C ARG A 72 2.28 -12.95 -15.80
N GLN A 73 2.75 -13.50 -14.68
CA GLN A 73 3.05 -14.93 -14.57
C GLN A 73 1.82 -15.80 -14.84
N ALA A 74 0.64 -15.41 -14.34
CA ALA A 74 -0.61 -16.12 -14.62
C ALA A 74 -1.06 -16.06 -16.08
N LYS A 75 -0.53 -15.11 -16.86
CA LYS A 75 -0.76 -14.99 -18.31
C LYS A 75 0.33 -15.67 -19.14
N GLY A 76 1.27 -16.38 -18.51
CA GLY A 76 2.41 -17.00 -19.19
C GLY A 76 3.47 -16.00 -19.66
N GLN A 77 3.38 -14.73 -19.26
CA GLN A 77 4.34 -13.69 -19.58
C GLN A 77 5.44 -13.67 -18.52
N ILE A 78 6.40 -14.59 -18.64
CA ILE A 78 7.60 -14.62 -17.78
C ILE A 78 8.55 -13.55 -18.34
N THR A 79 8.43 -12.33 -17.82
CA THR A 79 9.42 -11.29 -18.06
C THR A 79 10.37 -11.28 -16.87
N THR A 80 11.62 -11.65 -17.11
CA THR A 80 12.75 -11.47 -16.21
C THR A 80 13.82 -10.68 -16.95
N PRO A 81 14.61 -9.84 -16.28
CA PRO A 81 14.24 -8.71 -15.43
C PRO A 81 13.71 -7.50 -16.23
#